data_AF-A0A5B0SM91-F1
#
_entry.id   AF-A0A5B0SM91-F1
#
_cell.length_a   1.000
_cell.length_b   1.000
_cell.length_c   1.000
_cell.angle_alpha   90.00
_cell.angle_beta   90.00
_cell.angle_gamma   90.00
#
_symmetry.space_group_name_H-M   'P 1'
#
loop_
_entity.id
_entity.type
_entity.pdbx_description
1 polymer ?
#
loop_
_entity_poly.entity_id
_entity_poly.type
_entity_poly.pdbx_seq_one_letter_code
_entity_poly.pdbx_strand_id
1 'polypeptide(L)'
;MATTNPLWSEATDKAVQTQLKNWTQEIEQKGKEAIHVRLPAKILEINQVIEDFSDSTLGHLVATEPTLSSPPDEPDNNTGRKKRKTANGKEAQPPTTDQPTPGGVKNPAHVASNPKVNAHFIFLRTHWEELINITNAIKIHINLLIPKIVRFMLGSA
;
A
#
# COMPACT_ATOMS: atom_id res chain seq x y z
N MET A 1 -19.21 43.16 -32.02
CA MET A 1 -20.01 42.30 -31.13
C MET A 1 -19.06 41.31 -30.48
N ALA A 2 -18.79 41.47 -29.18
CA ALA A 2 -17.89 40.58 -28.44
C ALA A 2 -18.74 39.55 -27.69
N THR A 3 -18.66 38.30 -28.10
CA THR A 3 -19.23 37.16 -27.38
C THR A 3 -18.30 36.83 -26.21
N THR A 4 -18.46 37.54 -25.11
CA THR A 4 -17.85 37.16 -23.84
C THR A 4 -18.60 35.94 -23.30
N ASN A 5 -17.90 34.80 -23.19
CA ASN A 5 -18.42 33.59 -22.53
C ASN A 5 -18.96 33.97 -21.13
N PRO A 6 -20.28 33.83 -20.87
CA PRO A 6 -20.93 34.41 -19.70
C PRO A 6 -20.79 33.57 -18.42
N LEU A 7 -19.79 32.70 -18.30
CA LEU A 7 -19.69 31.78 -17.14
C LEU A 7 -18.85 32.30 -15.97
N TRP A 8 -18.19 33.46 -16.09
CA TRP A 8 -17.25 33.95 -15.06
C TRP A 8 -17.30 35.46 -14.81
N SER A 9 -18.44 36.11 -15.06
CA SER A 9 -18.59 37.55 -14.82
C SER A 9 -19.83 37.86 -14.01
N GLU A 10 -19.74 37.70 -12.69
CA GLU A 10 -20.24 38.65 -11.69
C GLU A 10 -19.91 38.14 -10.28
N ALA A 11 -19.03 38.87 -9.59
CA ALA A 11 -18.65 38.73 -8.18
C ALA A 11 -18.51 37.29 -7.65
N THR A 12 -17.32 36.68 -7.83
CA THR A 12 -16.92 35.56 -6.95
C THR A 12 -17.18 35.99 -5.51
N ASP A 13 -18.03 35.23 -4.80
CA ASP A 13 -18.40 35.48 -3.42
C ASP A 13 -17.14 35.85 -2.60
N LYS A 14 -17.20 36.96 -1.87
CA LYS A 14 -16.08 37.42 -1.03
C LYS A 14 -15.61 36.33 -0.06
N ALA A 15 -16.52 35.47 0.38
CA ALA A 15 -16.19 34.30 1.19
C ALA A 15 -15.31 33.31 0.41
N VAL A 16 -15.69 32.98 -0.83
CA VAL A 16 -14.92 32.08 -1.71
C VAL A 16 -13.55 32.68 -2.04
N GLN A 17 -13.46 33.99 -2.30
CA GLN A 17 -12.15 34.64 -2.50
C GLN A 17 -11.27 34.58 -1.24
N THR A 18 -11.86 34.76 -0.07
CA THR A 18 -11.14 34.67 1.20
C THR A 18 -10.66 33.24 1.47
N GLN A 19 -11.51 32.24 1.24
CA GLN A 19 -11.14 30.83 1.33
C GLN A 19 -10.01 30.47 0.36
N LEU A 20 -10.09 30.93 -0.89
CA LEU A 20 -9.05 30.70 -1.89
C LEU A 20 -7.73 31.33 -1.46
N LYS A 21 -7.76 32.59 -0.98
CA LYS A 21 -6.55 33.28 -0.49
C LYS A 21 -5.90 32.53 0.68
N ASN A 22 -6.70 32.11 1.66
CA ASN A 22 -6.22 31.37 2.83
C ASN A 22 -5.61 30.02 2.40
N TRP A 23 -6.29 29.30 1.51
CA TRP A 23 -5.79 28.04 0.98
C TRP A 23 -4.48 28.22 0.21
N THR A 24 -4.35 29.25 -0.63
CA THR A 24 -3.11 29.58 -1.33
C THR A 24 -1.96 29.83 -0.36
N GLN A 25 -2.19 30.59 0.72
CA GLN A 25 -1.19 30.84 1.75
C GLN A 25 -0.80 29.56 2.50
N GLU A 26 -1.77 28.69 2.78
CA GLU A 26 -1.52 27.39 3.43
C GLU A 26 -0.67 26.47 2.55
N ILE A 27 -0.97 26.39 1.25
CA ILE A 27 -0.17 25.60 0.30
C ILE A 27 1.25 26.18 0.17
N GLU A 28 1.39 27.50 0.14
CA GLU A 28 2.70 28.15 0.11
C GLU A 28 3.53 27.78 1.35
N GLN A 29 2.93 27.86 2.53
CA GLN A 29 3.60 27.49 3.77
C GLN A 29 3.97 26.00 3.80
N LYS A 30 3.01 25.12 3.47
CA LYS A 30 3.24 23.67 3.41
C LYS A 30 4.31 23.29 2.38
N GLY A 31 4.32 23.95 1.23
CA GLY A 31 5.33 23.76 0.19
C GLY A 31 6.73 24.15 0.67
N LYS A 32 6.86 25.33 1.28
CA LYS A 32 8.13 25.80 1.86
C LYS A 32 8.63 24.88 2.96
N GLU A 33 7.76 24.47 3.87
CA GLU A 33 8.10 23.52 4.94
C GLU A 33 8.53 22.16 4.36
N ALA A 34 7.83 21.66 3.34
CA ALA A 34 8.18 20.42 2.66
C ALA A 34 9.58 20.48 2.05
N ILE A 35 9.94 21.57 1.37
CA ILE A 35 11.24 21.75 0.70
C ILE A 35 12.37 21.95 1.71
N HIS A 36 12.17 22.84 2.69
CA HIS A 36 13.28 23.31 3.53
C HIS A 36 13.46 22.50 4.81
N VAL A 37 12.43 21.79 5.26
CA VAL A 37 12.45 21.08 6.54
C VAL A 37 12.23 19.59 6.33
N ARG A 38 11.06 19.19 5.80
CA ARG A 38 10.64 17.80 5.83
C ARG A 38 11.46 16.91 4.90
N LEU A 39 11.70 17.34 3.66
CA LEU A 39 12.47 16.55 2.69
C LEU A 39 13.93 16.35 3.16
N PRO A 40 14.68 17.40 3.56
CA PRO A 40 16.02 17.21 4.11
C PRO A 40 16.06 16.30 5.35
N ALA A 41 15.12 16.48 6.28
CA ALA A 41 15.04 15.64 7.48
C ALA A 41 14.84 14.16 7.13
N LYS A 42 13.95 13.86 6.17
CA LYS A 42 13.71 12.48 5.73
C LYS A 42 14.89 11.85 5.00
N ILE A 43 15.67 12.62 4.26
CA ILE A 43 16.91 12.12 3.64
C ILE A 43 17.89 11.66 4.74
N LEU A 44 18.06 12.46 5.79
CA LEU A 44 18.96 12.11 6.90
C LEU A 44 18.47 10.89 7.67
N GLU A 45 17.17 10.81 7.95
CA GLU A 45 16.54 9.66 8.61
C GLU A 45 16.76 8.36 7.81
N ILE A 46 16.52 8.39 6.48
CA ILE A 46 16.69 7.22 5.63
C ILE A 46 18.17 6.82 5.55
N ASN A 47 19.10 7.78 5.45
CA ASN A 47 20.53 7.48 5.44
C ASN A 47 20.96 6.76 6.71
N GLN A 48 20.49 7.22 7.88
CA GLN A 48 20.76 6.56 9.15
C GLN A 48 20.23 5.11 9.16
N VAL A 49 19.00 4.90 8.68
CA VAL A 49 18.40 3.56 8.61
C VAL A 49 19.20 2.63 7.70
N ILE A 50 19.75 3.14 6.59
CA ILE A 50 20.60 2.37 5.68
C ILE A 50 21.94 2.03 6.34
N GLU A 51 22.55 2.97 7.08
CA GLU A 51 23.80 2.74 7.81
C GLU A 51 23.64 1.67 8.90
N ASP A 52 22.51 1.64 9.59
CA ASP A 52 22.20 0.65 10.62
C ASP A 52 21.85 -0.73 10.02
N PHE A 53 21.55 -0.80 8.72
CA PHE A 53 21.17 -2.03 8.03
C PHE A 53 22.40 -2.85 7.61
N SER A 54 22.87 -3.71 8.50
CA SER A 54 23.99 -4.64 8.25
C SER A 54 23.54 -5.99 7.63
N ASP A 55 24.45 -6.71 6.96
CA ASP A 55 24.19 -8.06 6.41
C ASP A 55 23.74 -9.08 7.47
N SER A 56 24.12 -8.89 8.74
CA SER A 56 23.58 -9.69 9.87
C SER A 56 22.07 -9.55 10.04
N THR A 57 21.47 -8.43 9.62
CA THR A 57 20.03 -8.20 9.67
C THR A 57 19.27 -9.23 8.85
N LEU A 58 19.80 -9.61 7.66
CA LEU A 58 19.22 -10.66 6.83
C LEU A 58 19.22 -12.03 7.52
N GLY A 59 20.27 -12.35 8.27
CA GLY A 59 20.34 -13.58 9.06
C GLY A 59 19.28 -13.64 10.16
N HIS A 60 18.88 -12.49 10.71
CA HIS A 60 17.80 -12.39 11.70
C HIS A 60 16.39 -12.46 11.11
N LEU A 61 16.24 -12.32 9.79
CA LEU A 61 14.96 -12.44 9.08
C LEU A 61 14.53 -13.89 8.84
N VAL A 62 15.38 -14.89 9.11
CA VAL A 62 14.97 -16.30 9.04
C VAL A 62 13.80 -16.52 10.00
N ALA A 63 12.67 -17.02 9.46
CA ALA A 63 11.48 -17.30 10.25
C ALA A 63 11.83 -18.31 11.34
N THR A 64 11.61 -17.95 12.60
CA THR A 64 11.89 -18.82 13.76
C THR A 64 10.82 -19.92 13.89
N GLU A 65 9.70 -19.76 13.19
CA GLU A 65 8.64 -20.76 13.10
C GLU A 65 9.02 -21.81 12.04
N PRO A 66 9.18 -23.09 12.41
CA PRO A 66 9.43 -24.14 11.43
C PRO A 66 8.22 -24.24 10.49
N THR A 67 8.46 -24.26 9.18
CA THR A 67 7.45 -24.65 8.21
C THR A 67 6.99 -26.06 8.59
N LEU A 68 5.79 -26.19 9.17
CA LEU A 68 5.18 -27.47 9.59
C LEU A 68 4.75 -28.35 8.41
N SER A 69 5.47 -28.29 7.29
CA SER A 69 5.34 -29.28 6.22
C SER A 69 6.24 -30.45 6.58
N SER A 70 5.64 -31.54 7.06
CA SER A 70 6.33 -32.83 7.08
C SER A 70 6.83 -33.12 5.66
N PRO A 71 8.10 -33.52 5.48
CA PRO A 71 8.56 -34.04 4.20
C PRO A 71 7.60 -35.16 3.74
N PRO A 72 7.25 -35.24 2.45
CA PRO A 72 6.43 -36.34 1.97
C PRO A 72 7.17 -37.67 2.23
N ASP A 73 6.53 -38.59 2.94
CA ASP A 73 7.04 -39.96 3.11
C ASP A 73 7.25 -40.60 1.73
N GLU A 74 8.39 -41.27 1.54
CA GLU A 74 8.67 -42.03 0.31
C GLU A 74 7.58 -43.08 0.08
N PRO A 75 7.17 -43.34 -1.18
CA PRO A 75 6.09 -44.27 -1.46
C PRO A 75 6.49 -45.70 -1.07
N ASP A 76 5.84 -46.21 -0.03
CA ASP A 76 5.98 -47.58 0.45
C ASP A 76 5.50 -48.56 -0.63
N ASN A 77 6.44 -49.18 -1.32
CA ASN A 77 6.18 -50.14 -2.39
C ASN A 77 6.06 -51.54 -1.80
N ASN A 78 4.89 -51.87 -1.22
CA ASN A 78 4.59 -53.27 -0.93
C ASN A 78 3.10 -53.63 -1.06
N THR A 79 2.86 -54.39 -2.13
CA THR A 79 1.78 -55.35 -2.38
C THR A 79 0.98 -55.87 -1.19
N GLY A 80 -0.36 -55.91 -1.31
CA GLY A 80 -1.12 -56.92 -0.55
C GLY A 80 -2.64 -56.76 -0.38
N ARG A 81 -3.40 -57.35 -1.31
CA ARG A 81 -4.60 -58.17 -1.02
C ARG A 81 -5.93 -57.50 -0.62
N LYS A 82 -6.81 -57.42 -1.63
CA LYS A 82 -8.29 -57.42 -1.56
C LYS A 82 -8.88 -58.21 -0.38
N LYS A 83 -9.76 -57.60 0.41
CA LYS A 83 -11.06 -58.20 0.82
C LYS A 83 -12.10 -57.10 1.11
N ARG A 84 -13.17 -57.08 0.31
CA ARG A 84 -14.47 -56.45 0.64
C ARG A 84 -15.29 -57.41 1.50
N LYS A 85 -16.03 -56.88 2.49
CA LYS A 85 -17.48 -57.12 2.67
C LYS A 85 -18.03 -56.21 3.78
N THR A 86 -19.08 -55.46 3.43
CA THR A 86 -19.94 -54.61 4.25
C THR A 86 -21.17 -55.37 4.76
N ALA A 87 -21.71 -54.97 5.93
CA ALA A 87 -23.12 -55.02 6.41
C ALA A 87 -23.12 -55.00 7.95
N ASN A 88 -24.00 -54.40 8.75
CA ASN A 88 -25.10 -53.41 8.66
C ASN A 88 -25.53 -53.13 10.12
N GLY A 89 -26.00 -51.93 10.51
CA GLY A 89 -26.60 -51.71 11.85
C GLY A 89 -26.81 -50.25 12.27
N LYS A 90 -28.08 -49.80 12.20
CA LYS A 90 -28.74 -48.57 12.75
C LYS A 90 -28.31 -48.20 14.19
N GLU A 91 -28.41 -46.99 14.75
CA GLU A 91 -29.15 -45.74 14.49
C GLU A 91 -28.57 -44.63 15.41
N ALA A 92 -28.46 -43.38 14.95
CA ALA A 92 -28.68 -42.12 15.70
C ALA A 92 -28.04 -40.90 14.97
N GLN A 93 -28.88 -40.07 14.34
CA GLN A 93 -28.59 -38.65 14.00
C GLN A 93 -29.25 -37.76 15.08
N PRO A 94 -28.97 -36.43 15.24
CA PRO A 94 -28.30 -35.43 14.35
C PRO A 94 -27.27 -34.53 15.12
N PRO A 95 -26.68 -33.39 14.63
CA PRO A 95 -27.01 -32.60 13.43
C PRO A 95 -25.87 -32.31 12.44
N THR A 96 -26.34 -31.91 11.27
CA THR A 96 -25.67 -31.46 10.05
C THR A 96 -24.60 -30.40 10.30
N THR A 97 -23.38 -30.60 9.79
CA THR A 97 -22.56 -29.56 9.14
C THR A 97 -21.48 -30.23 8.29
N ASP A 98 -21.42 -29.80 7.04
CA ASP A 98 -20.39 -29.96 6.02
C ASP A 98 -20.04 -31.38 5.52
N GLN A 99 -20.76 -31.70 4.44
CA GLN A 99 -20.38 -32.64 3.40
C GLN A 99 -18.89 -32.44 3.00
N PRO A 100 -18.01 -33.44 3.16
CA PRO A 100 -16.65 -33.33 2.65
C PRO A 100 -16.68 -33.57 1.14
N THR A 101 -16.38 -32.54 0.35
CA THR A 101 -16.05 -32.70 -1.07
C THR A 101 -14.89 -33.71 -1.20
N PRO A 102 -15.07 -34.85 -1.88
CA PRO A 102 -14.01 -35.83 -2.04
C PRO A 102 -13.04 -35.33 -3.13
N GLY A 103 -11.83 -34.94 -2.74
CA GLY A 103 -10.74 -34.67 -3.71
C GLY A 103 -9.80 -33.51 -3.40
N GLY A 104 -10.01 -32.75 -2.33
CA GLY A 104 -9.06 -31.74 -1.89
C GLY A 104 -8.16 -32.28 -0.79
N VAL A 105 -6.84 -32.36 -1.03
CA VAL A 105 -5.85 -32.53 0.05
C VAL A 105 -6.04 -31.33 0.99
N LYS A 106 -6.65 -31.56 2.16
CA LYS A 106 -6.76 -30.53 3.19
C LYS A 106 -5.34 -30.26 3.68
N ASN A 107 -4.73 -29.15 3.26
CA ASN A 107 -3.51 -28.64 3.87
C ASN A 107 -3.85 -28.29 5.33
N PRO A 108 -3.38 -29.04 6.34
CA PRO A 108 -3.76 -28.80 7.73
C PRO A 108 -2.89 -27.76 8.41
N ALA A 109 -1.85 -27.24 7.74
CA ALA A 109 -0.88 -26.32 8.33
C ALA A 109 -1.22 -24.87 7.99
N HIS A 110 -1.59 -24.08 9.01
CA HIS A 110 -1.58 -22.63 8.92
C HIS A 110 -0.11 -22.17 8.83
N VAL A 111 0.27 -21.60 7.69
CA VAL A 111 1.59 -20.98 7.51
C VAL A 111 1.49 -19.51 7.95
N ALA A 112 2.07 -19.19 9.10
CA ALA A 112 2.14 -17.82 9.59
C ALA A 112 3.10 -16.98 8.73
N SER A 113 2.78 -15.70 8.54
CA SER A 113 3.67 -14.74 7.90
C SER A 113 4.85 -14.41 8.83
N ASN A 114 5.99 -14.02 8.25
CA ASN A 114 7.15 -13.64 9.03
C ASN A 114 6.94 -12.25 9.69
N PRO A 115 6.85 -12.15 11.02
CA PRO A 115 6.54 -10.91 11.70
C PRO A 115 7.63 -9.84 11.52
N LYS A 116 8.89 -10.24 11.39
CA LYS A 116 10.01 -9.31 11.19
C LYS A 116 9.98 -8.69 9.79
N VAL A 117 9.75 -9.51 8.77
CA VAL A 117 9.56 -9.02 7.40
C VAL A 117 8.33 -8.11 7.32
N ASN A 118 7.24 -8.47 8.00
CA ASN A 118 6.04 -7.64 8.05
C ASN A 118 6.30 -6.27 8.71
N ALA A 119 7.12 -6.21 9.76
CA ALA A 119 7.51 -4.95 10.39
C ALA A 119 8.29 -4.04 9.43
N HIS A 120 9.25 -4.59 8.68
CA HIS A 120 9.97 -3.83 7.65
C HIS A 120 9.05 -3.37 6.50
N PHE A 121 8.08 -4.20 6.12
CA PHE A 121 7.09 -3.81 5.12
C PHE A 121 6.23 -2.63 5.58
N ILE A 122 5.74 -2.66 6.82
CA ILE A 122 4.97 -1.54 7.39
C ILE A 122 5.82 -0.28 7.43
N PHE A 123 7.07 -0.39 7.89
CA PHE A 123 8.02 0.73 7.89
C PHE A 123 8.17 1.34 6.49
N LEU A 124 8.44 0.52 5.48
CA LEU A 124 8.61 0.98 4.09
C LEU A 124 7.34 1.67 3.57
N ARG A 125 6.16 1.09 3.85
CA ARG A 125 4.88 1.65 3.44
C ARG A 125 4.66 3.04 4.05
N THR A 126 4.91 3.21 5.34
CA THR A 126 4.76 4.51 6.02
C THR A 126 5.67 5.57 5.39
N HIS A 127 6.94 5.24 5.14
CA HIS A 127 7.89 6.17 4.53
C HIS A 127 7.53 6.52 3.09
N TRP A 128 6.99 5.56 2.34
CA TRP A 128 6.49 5.78 0.99
C TRP A 128 5.28 6.72 0.97
N GLU A 129 4.31 6.51 1.85
CA GLU A 129 3.13 7.37 1.98
C GLU A 129 3.52 8.81 2.37
N GLU A 130 4.50 8.97 3.26
CA GLU A 130 5.05 10.28 3.63
C GLU A 130 5.77 10.97 2.45
N LEU A 131 6.53 10.22 1.65
CA LEU A 131 7.18 10.75 0.45
C LEU A 131 6.15 11.28 -0.56
N ILE A 132 5.04 10.55 -0.75
CA ILE A 132 3.93 11.00 -1.61
C ILE A 132 3.39 12.34 -1.10
N ASN A 133 3.17 12.46 0.21
CA ASN A 133 2.63 13.67 0.82
C ASN A 133 3.56 14.88 0.66
N ILE A 134 4.87 14.70 0.91
CA ILE A 134 5.90 15.73 0.71
C ILE A 134 5.93 16.15 -0.76
N THR A 135 5.99 15.18 -1.68
CA THR A 135 6.07 15.45 -3.12
C THR A 135 4.83 16.19 -3.63
N ASN A 136 3.63 15.80 -3.17
CA ASN A 136 2.38 16.47 -3.54
C ASN A 136 2.33 17.91 -3.04
N ALA A 137 2.76 18.18 -1.80
CA ALA A 137 2.82 19.54 -1.28
C ALA A 137 3.75 20.43 -2.14
N ILE A 138 4.92 19.92 -2.50
CA ILE A 138 5.89 20.62 -3.37
C ILE A 138 5.29 20.85 -4.76
N LYS A 139 4.69 19.82 -5.36
CA LYS A 139 4.11 19.91 -6.71
C LYS A 139 3.01 20.95 -6.80
N ILE A 140 2.08 20.97 -5.84
CA ILE A 140 0.99 21.95 -5.82
C ILE A 140 1.56 23.36 -5.60
N HIS A 141 2.53 23.52 -4.69
CA HIS A 141 3.19 24.81 -4.47
C HIS A 141 3.86 25.34 -5.75
N ILE A 142 4.63 24.51 -6.46
CA ILE A 142 5.25 24.90 -7.74
C ILE A 142 4.18 25.26 -8.78
N ASN A 143 3.09 24.49 -8.87
CA ASN A 143 2.01 24.78 -9.81
C ASN A 143 1.36 26.14 -9.56
N LEU A 144 1.28 26.60 -8.30
CA LEU A 144 0.78 27.95 -7.97
C LEU A 144 1.73 29.07 -8.41
N LEU A 145 3.02 28.78 -8.58
CA LEU A 145 4.02 29.74 -9.05
C LEU A 145 4.04 29.88 -10.58
N ILE A 146 3.37 28.99 -11.32
CA ILE A 146 3.33 29.05 -12.78
C ILE A 146 2.54 30.31 -13.21
N PRO A 147 3.18 31.25 -13.93
CA PRO A 147 2.50 32.47 -14.36
C PRO A 147 1.44 32.17 -15.42
N LYS A 148 0.47 33.10 -15.58
CA LYS A 148 -0.53 33.02 -16.64
C LYS A 148 0.17 32.99 -18.01
N ILE A 149 -0.30 32.13 -18.91
CA ILE A 149 0.21 32.05 -20.28
C ILE A 149 -0.08 33.37 -20.98
N VAL A 150 0.97 34.13 -21.29
CA VAL A 150 0.87 35.33 -22.11
C VAL A 150 0.97 34.92 -23.57
N ARG A 151 -0.13 35.04 -24.31
CA ARG A 151 -0.12 34.87 -25.77
C ARG A 151 0.44 36.16 -26.37
N PHE A 152 1.70 36.15 -26.80
CA PHE A 152 2.24 37.22 -27.63
C PHE A 152 1.44 37.25 -28.93
N MET A 153 0.51 38.20 -29.03
CA MET A 153 -0.02 38.63 -30.31
C MET A 153 1.15 39.31 -31.03
N LEU A 154 1.85 38.60 -31.91
CA LEU A 154 2.66 39.26 -32.93
C LEU A 154 1.70 40.14 -33.73
N GLY A 155 1.77 41.45 -33.48
CA GLY A 155 1.11 42.43 -34.33
C GLY A 155 1.74 42.36 -35.71
N SER A 156 0.92 42.07 -36.72
CA SER A 156 1.20 42.45 -38.09
C SER A 156 1.43 43.98 -38.12
N ALA A 157 2.63 44.37 -38.51
CA ALA A 157 2.89 45.65 -39.15
C ALA A 157 3.07 45.39 -40.66
#